data_AF-A0A9E5JXA2-F1
#
_entry.id   AF-A0A9E5JXA2-F1
#
_cell.length_a   1.000
_cell.length_b   1.000
_cell.length_c   1.000
_cell.angle_alpha   90.00
_cell.angle_beta   90.00
_cell.angle_gamma   90.00
#
_symmetry.space_group_name_H-M   'P 1'
#
loop_
_entity.id
_entity.type
_entity.pdbx_description
1 polymer ?
#
loop_
_entity_poly.entity_id
_entity_poly.type
_entity_poly.pdbx_seq_one_letter_code
_entity_poly.pdbx_strand_id
1 'polypeptide(L)'
;VTSLVNDVLLPPLGLVLGRVDFSNLFLALGPGSYNTLAEAKKAGVPVLAYGAFFSSIMDFGIIALSIFMILRWLEKFRLLPSSMGGVEDPAPTRSEKLLEEIRNELRGRTGR
;
A
#
# COMPACT_ATOMS: atom_id res chain seq x y z
N VAL A 1 1.08 8.98 -0.88
CA VAL A 1 0.87 7.53 -1.13
C VAL A 1 -0.31 7.25 -2.05
N THR A 2 -1.46 7.88 -1.83
CA THR A 2 -2.69 7.67 -2.62
C THR A 2 -2.56 8.05 -4.10
N SER A 3 -1.90 9.16 -4.44
CA SER A 3 -1.75 9.60 -5.84
C SER A 3 -0.83 8.72 -6.69
N LEU A 4 0.26 8.16 -6.14
CA LEU A 4 1.15 7.30 -6.93
C LEU A 4 0.44 5.99 -7.32
N VAL A 5 -0.37 5.45 -6.40
CA VAL A 5 -1.18 4.26 -6.66
C VAL A 5 -2.33 4.60 -7.60
N ASN A 6 -3.03 5.71 -7.36
CA ASN A 6 -4.18 6.08 -8.17
C ASN A 6 -3.82 6.51 -9.60
N ASP A 7 -2.73 7.25 -9.78
CA ASP A 7 -2.42 7.88 -11.07
C ASP A 7 -1.52 7.00 -11.96
N VAL A 8 -0.74 6.07 -11.38
CA VAL A 8 0.20 5.22 -12.14
C VAL A 8 -0.25 3.76 -12.22
N LEU A 9 -0.87 3.24 -11.17
CA LEU A 9 -1.23 1.82 -11.09
C LEU A 9 -2.68 1.54 -11.49
N LEU A 10 -3.64 2.40 -11.13
CA LEU A 10 -5.04 2.18 -11.52
C LEU A 10 -5.31 2.21 -13.03
N PRO A 11 -4.66 3.02 -13.88
CA PRO A 11 -4.98 3.01 -15.32
C PRO A 11 -4.60 1.67 -15.99
N PRO A 12 -3.40 1.10 -15.77
CA PRO A 12 -3.05 -0.24 -16.25
C PRO A 12 -3.81 -1.36 -15.54
N LEU A 13 -4.00 -1.28 -14.22
CA LEU A 13 -4.76 -2.30 -13.46
C LEU A 13 -6.24 -2.29 -13.82
N GLY A 14 -6.86 -1.13 -14.00
CA GLY A 14 -8.25 -1.00 -14.44
C GLY A 14 -8.49 -1.57 -15.84
N LEU A 15 -7.46 -1.58 -16.69
CA LEU A 15 -7.49 -2.26 -17.99
C LEU A 15 -7.31 -3.78 -17.87
N VAL A 16 -6.44 -4.27 -16.97
CA VAL A 16 -6.15 -5.71 -16.77
C VAL A 16 -7.23 -6.42 -15.95
N LEU A 17 -7.75 -5.78 -14.89
CA LEU A 17 -8.97 -6.17 -14.15
C LEU A 17 -10.25 -5.89 -14.95
N GLY A 18 -10.11 -5.63 -16.25
CA GLY A 18 -11.18 -5.23 -17.13
C GLY A 18 -12.50 -5.93 -16.84
N ARG A 19 -13.50 -5.12 -16.54
CA ARG A 19 -14.93 -5.48 -16.53
C ARG A 19 -15.39 -6.43 -15.43
N VAL A 20 -14.68 -6.56 -14.32
CA VAL A 20 -15.25 -7.29 -13.18
C VAL A 20 -16.19 -6.36 -12.40
N ASP A 21 -17.41 -6.18 -12.93
CA ASP A 21 -18.45 -5.38 -12.29
C ASP A 21 -19.18 -6.20 -11.23
N PHE A 22 -18.66 -6.16 -10.01
CA PHE A 22 -19.33 -6.76 -8.87
C PHE A 22 -20.50 -5.90 -8.35
N SER A 23 -20.75 -4.70 -8.88
CA SER A 23 -21.73 -3.75 -8.34
C SER A 23 -23.17 -4.25 -8.41
N ASN A 24 -23.46 -5.21 -9.30
CA ASN A 24 -24.78 -5.81 -9.46
C ASN A 24 -24.96 -7.15 -8.70
N LEU A 25 -23.99 -7.56 -7.89
CA LEU A 25 -24.13 -8.71 -6.99
C LEU A 25 -24.78 -8.25 -5.69
N PHE A 26 -26.09 -8.49 -5.58
CA PHE A 26 -26.87 -8.21 -4.39
C PHE A 26 -27.87 -9.33 -4.13
N LEU A 27 -28.24 -9.46 -2.86
CA LEU A 27 -29.32 -10.31 -2.42
C LEU A 27 -30.45 -9.42 -1.91
N ALA A 28 -31.60 -9.44 -2.56
CA ALA A 28 -32.80 -8.78 -2.06
C ALA A 28 -33.39 -9.62 -0.91
N LEU A 29 -33.61 -9.01 0.25
CA LEU A 29 -34.13 -9.68 1.46
C LEU A 29 -35.65 -9.54 1.62
N GLY A 30 -36.31 -8.83 0.70
CA GLY A 30 -37.77 -8.63 0.71
C GLY A 30 -38.48 -9.32 -0.45
N PRO A 31 -39.83 -9.28 -0.46
CA PRO A 31 -40.63 -9.89 -1.51
C PRO A 31 -40.47 -9.15 -2.84
N GLY A 32 -40.12 -9.88 -3.90
CA GLY A 32 -39.95 -9.35 -5.25
C GLY A 32 -38.65 -9.83 -5.90
N SER A 33 -38.69 -10.07 -7.22
CA SER A 33 -37.49 -10.33 -8.02
C SER A 33 -37.07 -9.01 -8.68
N TYR A 34 -35.85 -8.55 -8.39
CA TYR A 34 -35.30 -7.32 -8.94
C TYR A 34 -34.09 -7.66 -9.81
N ASN A 35 -34.04 -7.12 -11.03
CA ASN A 35 -32.97 -7.44 -11.97
C ASN A 35 -31.71 -6.62 -11.70
N THR A 36 -31.85 -5.47 -11.02
CA THR A 36 -30.73 -4.58 -10.72
C THR A 36 -30.76 -4.07 -9.28
N LEU A 37 -29.57 -3.77 -8.76
CA LEU A 37 -29.40 -3.24 -7.41
C LEU A 37 -30.10 -1.89 -7.25
N ALA A 38 -30.11 -1.10 -8.33
CA ALA A 38 -30.76 0.21 -8.39
C ALA A 38 -32.29 0.09 -8.29
N GLU A 39 -32.91 -0.91 -8.92
CA GLU A 39 -34.35 -1.15 -8.83
C GLU A 39 -34.76 -1.61 -7.44
N ALA A 40 -34.01 -2.55 -6.85
CA ALA A 40 -34.29 -3.04 -5.50
C ALA A 40 -34.15 -1.93 -4.44
N LYS A 41 -33.15 -1.04 -4.59
CA LYS A 41 -33.01 0.16 -3.74
C LYS A 41 -34.15 1.16 -3.95
N LYS A 42 -34.57 1.40 -5.19
CA LYS A 42 -35.70 2.30 -5.51
C LYS A 42 -37.03 1.77 -4.98
N ALA A 43 -37.22 0.46 -4.93
CA ALA A 43 -38.38 -0.18 -4.34
C ALA A 43 -38.40 -0.13 -2.81
N GLY A 44 -37.37 0.45 -2.16
CA GLY A 44 -37.27 0.55 -0.70
C GLY A 44 -37.03 -0.79 -0.02
N VAL A 45 -36.63 -1.83 -0.78
CA VAL A 45 -36.40 -3.16 -0.25
C VAL A 45 -34.99 -3.25 0.35
N PRO A 46 -34.83 -3.85 1.54
CA PRO A 46 -33.50 -4.11 2.09
C PRO A 46 -32.70 -5.01 1.16
N VAL A 47 -31.54 -4.53 0.71
CA VAL A 47 -30.63 -5.25 -0.16
C VAL A 47 -29.28 -5.47 0.53
N LEU A 48 -28.78 -6.70 0.45
CA LEU A 48 -27.43 -7.05 0.85
C LEU A 48 -26.52 -7.01 -0.37
N ALA A 49 -25.83 -5.89 -0.58
CA ALA A 49 -24.93 -5.66 -1.70
C ALA A 49 -23.54 -6.28 -1.47
N TYR A 50 -23.45 -7.62 -1.42
CA TYR A 50 -22.20 -8.33 -1.15
C TYR A 50 -21.13 -8.11 -2.24
N GLY A 51 -21.54 -7.73 -3.44
CA GLY A 51 -20.63 -7.33 -4.50
C GLY A 51 -19.75 -6.14 -4.13
N ALA A 52 -20.28 -5.16 -3.40
CA ALA A 52 -19.50 -4.01 -2.93
C ALA A 52 -18.44 -4.40 -1.89
N PHE A 53 -18.73 -5.40 -1.05
CA PHE A 53 -17.77 -5.94 -0.08
C PHE A 53 -16.65 -6.72 -0.77
N PHE A 54 -16.96 -7.49 -1.81
CA PHE A 54 -15.94 -8.19 -2.57
C PHE A 54 -15.08 -7.20 -3.37
N SER A 55 -15.68 -6.15 -3.93
CA SER A 55 -14.96 -5.06 -4.59
C SER A 55 -13.92 -4.45 -3.64
N SER A 56 -14.31 -4.11 -2.41
CA SER A 56 -13.36 -3.50 -1.46
C SER A 56 -12.23 -4.42 -1.03
N ILE A 57 -12.47 -5.73 -0.92
CA ILE A 57 -11.42 -6.73 -0.69
C ILE A 57 -10.45 -6.78 -1.87
N MET A 58 -10.96 -6.79 -3.09
CA MET A 58 -10.13 -6.78 -4.31
C MET A 58 -9.32 -5.50 -4.40
N ASP A 59 -9.94 -4.33 -4.19
CA ASP A 59 -9.25 -3.03 -4.21
C ASP A 59 -8.11 -2.99 -3.18
N PHE A 60 -8.38 -3.44 -1.96
CA PHE A 60 -7.34 -3.54 -0.92
C PHE A 60 -6.21 -4.50 -1.31
N GLY A 61 -6.55 -5.67 -1.85
CA GLY A 61 -5.57 -6.64 -2.32
C GLY A 61 -4.70 -6.10 -3.46
N ILE A 62 -5.29 -5.36 -4.41
CA ILE A 62 -4.59 -4.74 -5.52
C ILE A 62 -3.64 -3.65 -5.01
N ILE A 63 -4.09 -2.79 -4.10
CA ILE A 63 -3.24 -1.75 -3.50
C ILE A 63 -2.05 -2.39 -2.79
N ALA A 64 -2.28 -3.44 -1.98
CA ALA A 64 -1.23 -4.16 -1.27
C ALA A 64 -0.23 -4.81 -2.25
N LEU A 65 -0.71 -5.50 -3.29
CA LEU A 65 0.14 -6.10 -4.32
C LEU A 65 0.94 -5.05 -5.09
N SER A 66 0.33 -3.91 -5.37
CA SER A 66 0.96 -2.82 -6.11
C SER A 66 2.09 -2.18 -5.32
N ILE A 67 1.88 -1.88 -4.03
CA ILE A 67 2.93 -1.38 -3.13
C ILE A 67 4.05 -2.43 -3.03
N PHE A 68 3.71 -3.71 -2.87
CA PHE A 68 4.68 -4.79 -2.82
C PHE A 68 5.53 -4.88 -4.11
N MET A 69 4.91 -4.77 -5.28
CA MET A 69 5.63 -4.72 -6.55
C MET A 69 6.54 -3.50 -6.61
N ILE A 70 6.07 -2.30 -6.25
CA ILE A 70 6.91 -1.09 -6.24
C ILE A 70 8.11 -1.27 -5.32
N LEU A 71 7.92 -1.75 -4.09
CA LEU A 71 9.02 -1.98 -3.13
C LEU A 71 10.05 -2.97 -3.69
N ARG A 72 9.58 -4.08 -4.27
CA ARG A 72 10.45 -5.09 -4.89
C ARG A 72 11.20 -4.54 -6.11
N TRP A 73 10.56 -3.71 -6.92
CA TRP A 73 11.19 -3.06 -8.06
C TRP A 73 12.25 -2.07 -7.58
N LEU A 74 11.91 -1.18 -6.65
CA LEU A 74 12.84 -0.19 -6.13
C LEU A 74 14.07 -0.84 -5.45
N GLU A 75 13.88 -1.96 -4.73
CA GLU A 75 14.97 -2.77 -4.18
C GLU A 75 15.83 -3.43 -5.27
N LYS A 76 15.20 -4.04 -6.28
CA LYS A 76 15.88 -4.69 -7.41
C LYS A 76 16.72 -3.73 -8.25
N PHE A 77 16.25 -2.51 -8.44
CA PHE A 77 16.98 -1.48 -9.18
C PHE A 77 17.98 -0.72 -8.31
N ARG A 78 18.09 -1.01 -7.00
CA ARG A 78 18.91 -0.25 -6.04
C ARG A 78 18.71 1.26 -6.16
N LEU A 79 17.49 1.67 -6.54
CA LEU A 79 17.11 3.06 -6.72
C LEU A 79 16.62 3.68 -5.41
N LEU A 80 16.41 2.88 -4.36
CA LEU A 80 16.56 3.41 -3.01
C LEU A 80 18.04 3.74 -2.83
N PRO A 81 18.43 5.02 -2.70
CA PRO A 81 19.63 5.29 -1.92
C PRO A 81 19.42 4.56 -0.59
N SER A 82 20.48 3.99 -0.02
CA SER A 82 20.48 3.31 1.28
C SER A 82 19.91 4.13 2.46
N SER A 83 19.37 5.31 2.18
CA SER A 83 18.69 6.27 3.06
C SER A 83 17.18 6.05 3.23
N MET A 84 16.46 5.34 2.35
CA MET A 84 14.99 5.11 2.52
C MET A 84 14.64 3.79 3.23
N GLY A 85 15.60 2.87 3.39
CA GLY A 85 15.51 1.78 4.36
C GLY A 85 15.95 2.32 5.71
N GLY A 86 15.09 3.11 6.35
CA GLY A 86 15.37 3.84 7.59
C GLY A 86 15.75 2.93 8.74
N VAL A 87 17.02 2.56 8.80
CA VAL A 87 17.86 3.03 9.88
C VAL A 87 18.72 4.08 9.21
N GLU A 88 18.31 5.35 9.26
CA GLU A 88 19.32 6.41 9.25
C GLU A 88 20.30 5.96 10.32
N ASP A 89 21.50 5.54 9.93
CA ASP A 89 22.58 5.37 10.89
C ASP A 89 22.64 6.71 11.59
N PRO A 90 22.22 6.78 12.87
CA PRO A 90 21.88 8.05 13.51
C PRO A 90 23.09 8.94 13.31
N ALA A 91 22.89 10.08 12.63
CA ALA A 91 23.99 10.98 12.32
C ALA A 91 24.77 11.20 13.61
N PRO A 92 26.10 10.96 13.63
CA PRO A 92 26.77 10.65 14.87
C PRO A 92 26.56 11.77 15.86
N THR A 93 25.97 11.44 17.00
CA THR A 93 25.68 12.43 18.03
C THR A 93 26.97 13.12 18.45
N ARG A 94 26.90 14.35 18.98
CA ARG A 94 28.11 15.06 19.45
C ARG A 94 28.94 14.19 20.39
N SER A 95 28.27 13.36 21.18
CA SER A 95 28.85 12.35 22.06
C SER A 95 29.62 11.28 21.30
N GLU A 96 29.08 10.74 20.21
CA GLU A 96 29.77 9.75 19.37
C GLU A 96 31.02 10.33 18.70
N LYS A 97 30.98 11.60 18.26
CA LYS A 97 32.18 12.29 17.75
C LYS A 97 33.26 12.44 18.81
N LEU A 98 32.86 12.81 20.04
CA LEU A 98 33.78 12.90 21.18
C LEU A 98 34.35 11.51 21.54
N LEU A 99 33.53 10.47 21.51
CA LEU A 99 33.96 9.10 21.75
C LEU A 99 34.94 8.62 20.68
N GLU A 100 34.73 9.01 19.42
CA GLU A 100 35.64 8.70 18.32
C GLU A 100 36.99 9.43 18.46
N GLU A 101 36.97 10.70 18.87
CA GLU A 101 38.17 11.48 19.16
C GLU A 101 38.96 10.89 20.34
N ILE A 102 38.28 10.56 21.45
CA ILE A 102 38.88 9.89 22.62
C ILE A 102 39.46 8.52 22.23
N ARG A 103 38.75 7.72 21.42
CA ARG A 103 39.25 6.42 20.93
C ARG A 103 40.56 6.60 20.14
N ASN A 104 40.64 7.64 19.31
CA ASN A 104 41.83 7.94 18.52
C ASN A 104 43.00 8.40 19.42
N GLU A 105 42.74 9.22 20.43
CA GLU A 105 43.75 9.61 21.42
C GLU A 105 44.27 8.42 22.24
N LEU A 106 43.38 7.54 22.70
CA LEU A 106 43.77 6.35 23.47
C LEU A 106 44.55 5.33 22.62
N ARG A 107 44.18 5.17 21.35
CA ARG A 107 44.94 4.32 20.41
C ARG A 107 46.34 4.88 20.15
N GLY A 108 46.47 6.21 20.03
CA GLY A 108 47.75 6.89 19.92
C GLY A 108 48.63 6.78 21.18
N ARG A 109 48.01 6.66 22.36
CA ARG A 109 48.71 6.52 23.64
C ARG A 109 49.10 5.08 23.97
N THR A 110 48.33 4.09 23.51
CA THR A 110 48.60 2.65 23.71
C THR A 110 49.69 2.13 22.76
N GLY A 111 49.97 2.85 21.67
CA GLY A 111 51.06 2.54 20.74
C GLY A 111 52.43 3.14 21.10
N ARG A 112 52.61 3.63 22.34
CA ARG A 112 53.89 4.09 22.90
C ARG A 112 54.33 3.21 24.05
#